data_AF-A0A482VC51-F1
#
_entry.id   AF-A0A482VC51-F1
#
_cell.length_a   1.000
_cell.length_b   1.000
_cell.length_c   1.000
_cell.angle_alpha   90.00
_cell.angle_beta   90.00
_cell.angle_gamma   90.00
#
_symmetry.space_group_name_H-M   'P 1'
#
loop_
_entity.id
_entity.type
_entity.pdbx_description
1 polymer ?
#
loop_
_entity_poly.entity_id
_entity_poly.type
_entity_poly.pdbx_seq_one_letter_code
_entity_poly.pdbx_strand_id
1 'polypeptide(L)'
;MSVPDAELQLDPALLDLDLSPIKKERIIKARKQALREKLRADLPVLGVKEIRRFRLPYHEALLAELVESNHESTAEFIKQLLEYQEKIRKRFGPGTVIWLRPQLINSKYQLDTLTKGLTKAENAHNSGDFATECDEMLRLAAQYAFGPDDWWWLGEQLLYQCVSMHYPGNFKRQEAIAYYIIGKYLVENGKKVESGKYYLELARDMSIGKSWNCRKILDAKQDTVFMESCSLLYQALIEEARNLISTDPLKAIEVSLVARKRAAEACNHDGEFEAMIVKGKCELKLKKSTEAIATIMKVLNRAVRKKNIKALCEAKISLALAYLQ
;
A
#
# COMPACT_ATOMS: atom_id res chain seq x y z
N MET A 1 9.99 37.48 8.54
CA MET A 1 10.12 37.58 10.00
C MET A 1 11.05 38.74 10.28
N SER A 2 10.51 39.81 10.87
CA SER A 2 11.26 41.02 11.17
C SER A 2 12.34 40.71 12.20
N VAL A 3 13.58 41.10 11.91
CA VAL A 3 14.65 41.14 12.90
C VAL A 3 14.20 42.15 13.97
N PRO A 4 14.12 41.79 15.26
CA PRO A 4 13.91 42.78 16.30
C PRO A 4 15.19 43.60 16.35
N ASP A 5 15.08 44.90 16.05
CA ASP A 5 16.11 45.87 16.38
C ASP A 5 16.28 45.83 17.90
N ALA A 6 17.29 45.09 18.36
CA ALA A 6 17.77 45.17 19.72
C ALA A 6 18.45 46.53 19.89
N GLU A 7 17.64 47.58 20.04
CA GLU A 7 18.09 48.87 20.50
C GLU A 7 18.89 48.64 21.78
N LEU A 8 20.14 49.10 21.74
CA LEU A 8 21.10 49.03 22.83
C LEU A 8 20.61 49.97 23.94
N GLN A 9 19.62 49.55 24.73
CA GLN A 9 19.17 50.31 25.89
C GLN A 9 20.33 50.39 26.89
N LEU A 10 21.00 51.55 26.89
CA LEU A 10 21.96 51.92 27.89
C LEU A 10 21.24 52.01 29.23
N ASP A 11 21.67 51.20 30.19
CA ASP A 11 21.26 51.33 31.60
C ASP A 11 21.44 52.80 32.04
N PRO A 12 20.37 53.52 32.43
CA PRO A 12 20.45 54.93 32.78
C PRO A 12 21.41 55.18 33.96
N ALA A 13 21.65 54.17 34.79
CA ALA A 13 22.51 54.23 35.97
C ALA A 13 24.01 54.41 35.69
N LEU A 14 24.48 54.36 34.43
CA LEU A 14 25.90 54.52 34.06
C LEU A 14 26.22 55.85 33.38
N LEU A 15 25.21 56.69 33.12
CA LEU A 15 25.42 58.07 32.66
C LEU A 15 25.88 59.00 33.79
N ASP A 16 25.65 58.62 35.05
CA ASP A 16 25.93 59.42 36.27
C ASP A 16 27.28 59.15 36.94
N LEU A 17 28.17 58.37 36.33
CA LEU A 17 29.53 58.17 36.85
C LEU A 17 30.53 59.06 36.09
N ASP A 18 31.25 59.91 36.86
CA ASP A 18 32.39 60.75 36.45
C ASP A 18 33.61 59.90 36.02
N LEU A 19 33.42 59.12 34.95
CA LEU A 19 34.46 58.30 34.34
C LEU A 19 35.04 59.04 33.13
N SER A 20 36.37 59.09 33.06
CA SER A 20 37.11 59.59 31.89
C SER A 20 36.56 58.96 30.59
N PRO A 21 36.47 59.73 29.48
CA PRO A 21 35.97 59.26 28.18
C PRO A 21 36.60 57.93 27.74
N ILE A 22 37.91 57.77 27.99
CA ILE A 22 38.69 56.57 27.67
C ILE A 22 38.22 55.35 28.48
N LYS A 23 37.82 55.54 29.74
CA LYS A 23 37.29 54.46 30.59
C LYS A 23 35.87 54.07 30.16
N LYS A 24 35.02 55.03 29.79
CA LYS A 24 33.67 54.77 29.26
C LYS A 24 33.73 53.97 27.97
N GLU A 25 34.63 54.34 27.05
CA GLU A 25 34.81 53.63 25.78
C GLU A 25 35.33 52.19 25.96
N ARG A 26 36.25 51.96 26.91
CA ARG A 26 36.72 50.61 27.28
C ARG A 26 35.61 49.72 27.83
N ILE A 27 34.74 50.26 28.69
CA ILE A 27 33.60 49.51 29.27
C ILE A 27 32.59 49.15 28.19
N ILE A 28 32.28 50.08 27.27
CA ILE A 28 31.39 49.83 26.12
C ILE A 28 31.98 48.74 25.21
N LYS A 29 33.29 48.79 24.93
CA LYS A 29 33.96 47.77 24.11
C LYS A 29 33.93 46.39 24.78
N ALA A 30 34.18 46.32 26.09
CA ALA A 30 34.10 45.08 26.86
C ALA A 30 32.68 44.51 26.91
N ARG A 31 31.64 45.33 27.11
CA ARG A 31 30.23 44.89 27.05
C ARG A 31 29.83 44.43 25.64
N LYS A 32 30.25 45.13 24.59
CA LYS A 32 30.03 44.68 23.19
C LYS A 32 30.70 43.34 22.92
N GLN A 33 31.89 43.11 23.47
CA GLN A 33 32.59 41.83 23.34
C GLN A 33 31.90 40.71 24.12
N ALA A 34 31.51 40.96 25.37
CA ALA A 34 30.74 40.01 26.18
C ALA A 34 29.37 39.68 25.57
N LEU A 35 28.71 40.66 24.95
CA LEU A 35 27.46 40.44 24.22
C LEU A 35 27.69 39.59 22.96
N ARG A 36 28.77 39.83 22.21
CA ARG A 36 29.14 38.98 21.06
C ARG A 36 29.46 37.54 21.48
N GLU A 37 30.11 37.35 22.62
CA GLU A 37 30.40 36.02 23.16
C GLU A 37 29.14 35.31 23.64
N LYS A 38 28.21 36.01 24.30
CA LYS A 38 26.88 35.49 24.62
C LYS A 38 26.10 35.10 23.37
N LEU A 39 26.01 35.99 22.38
CA LEU A 39 25.32 35.72 21.11
C LEU A 39 25.94 34.54 20.33
N ARG A 40 27.26 34.33 20.45
CA ARG A 40 27.95 33.15 19.89
C ARG A 40 27.67 31.88 20.67
N ALA A 41 27.51 31.95 21.99
CA ALA A 41 27.11 30.81 22.81
C ALA A 41 25.62 30.46 22.62
N ASP A 42 24.78 31.46 22.34
CA ASP A 42 23.34 31.31 22.08
C ASP A 42 23.03 30.83 20.65
N LEU A 43 24.03 30.86 19.75
CA LEU A 43 23.90 30.30 18.39
C LEU A 43 23.82 28.77 18.48
N PRO A 44 22.78 28.14 17.91
CA PRO A 44 22.67 26.68 17.92
C PRO A 44 23.86 26.08 17.18
N VAL A 45 24.58 25.17 17.83
CA VAL A 45 25.61 24.37 17.18
C VAL A 45 24.91 23.37 16.26
N LEU A 46 24.80 23.74 14.99
CA LEU A 46 24.18 22.87 13.99
C LEU A 46 25.05 21.63 13.79
N GLY A 47 24.45 20.45 13.95
CA GLY A 47 25.13 19.18 13.67
C GLY A 47 25.45 19.04 12.17
N VAL A 48 26.41 18.18 11.82
CA VAL A 48 26.80 17.91 10.42
C VAL A 48 25.58 17.54 9.55
N LYS A 49 24.64 16.77 10.11
CA LYS A 49 23.37 16.40 9.45
C LYS A 49 22.47 17.60 9.20
N GLU A 50 22.36 18.51 10.17
CA GLU A 50 21.54 19.72 10.04
C GLU A 50 22.13 20.71 9.04
N ILE A 51 23.46 20.85 9.03
CA ILE A 51 24.19 21.64 8.03
C ILE A 51 23.94 21.06 6.62
N ARG A 52 23.95 19.74 6.47
CA ARG A 52 23.68 19.07 5.19
C ARG A 52 22.25 19.31 4.72
N ARG A 53 21.26 19.12 5.59
CA ARG A 53 19.84 19.38 5.30
C ARG A 53 19.55 20.84 4.95
N PHE A 54 20.40 21.77 5.41
CA PHE A 54 20.32 23.18 5.04
C PHE A 54 20.95 23.48 3.67
N ARG A 55 21.99 22.74 3.27
CA ARG A 55 22.76 22.98 2.03
C ARG A 55 22.27 22.19 0.82
N LEU A 56 21.68 21.02 1.03
CA LEU A 56 21.25 20.10 -0.03
C LEU A 56 19.73 19.98 -0.09
N PRO A 57 19.16 19.63 -1.26
CA PRO A 57 17.80 19.11 -1.35
C PRO A 57 17.57 17.97 -0.34
N TYR A 58 16.37 17.93 0.24
CA TYR A 58 16.07 17.02 1.35
C TYR A 58 16.37 15.54 1.04
N HIS A 59 15.98 15.09 -0.16
CA HIS A 59 16.19 13.70 -0.59
C HIS A 59 17.68 13.35 -0.74
N GLU A 60 18.52 14.28 -1.23
CA GLU A 60 19.98 14.06 -1.34
C GLU A 60 20.64 14.01 0.04
N ALA A 61 20.24 14.91 0.94
CA ALA A 61 20.71 14.90 2.32
C ALA A 61 20.37 13.58 3.02
N LEU A 62 19.15 13.10 2.83
CA LEU A 62 18.64 11.84 3.38
C LEU A 62 19.43 10.62 2.86
N LEU A 63 19.67 10.55 1.55
CA LEU A 63 20.45 9.47 0.94
C LEU A 63 21.88 9.45 1.49
N ALA A 64 22.53 10.61 1.62
CA ALA A 64 23.86 10.70 2.20
C ALA A 64 23.89 10.27 3.68
N GLU A 65 22.86 10.64 4.46
CA GLU A 65 22.73 10.20 5.86
C GLU A 65 22.54 8.69 5.99
N LEU A 66 21.85 8.04 5.05
CA LEU A 66 21.67 6.59 5.05
C LEU A 66 22.97 5.85 4.75
N VAL A 67 23.73 6.32 3.76
CA VAL A 67 25.06 5.76 3.45
C VAL A 67 25.99 5.88 4.65
N GLU A 68 26.01 7.03 5.32
CA GLU A 68 26.80 7.22 6.55
C GLU A 68 26.36 6.32 7.72
N SER A 69 25.11 5.87 7.71
CA SER A 69 24.54 5.01 8.75
C SER A 69 24.63 3.52 8.39
N ASN A 70 25.39 3.14 7.35
CA ASN A 70 25.50 1.78 6.82
C ASN A 70 24.17 1.17 6.33
N HIS A 71 23.29 2.01 5.78
CA HIS A 71 22.03 1.60 5.13
C HIS A 71 22.09 1.83 3.61
N GLU A 72 23.16 1.31 3.00
CA GLU A 72 23.43 1.50 1.56
C GLU A 72 22.35 0.85 0.68
N SER A 73 21.81 -0.30 1.09
CA SER A 73 20.78 -1.00 0.31
C SER A 73 19.48 -0.20 0.27
N THR A 74 19.09 0.37 1.42
CA THR A 74 17.95 1.29 1.49
C THR A 74 18.18 2.52 0.62
N ALA A 75 19.37 3.13 0.68
CA ALA A 75 19.68 4.33 -0.10
C ALA A 75 19.59 4.07 -1.61
N GLU A 76 20.17 2.97 -2.09
CA GLU A 76 20.14 2.60 -3.50
C GLU A 76 18.71 2.28 -3.97
N PHE A 77 17.92 1.57 -3.15
CA PHE A 77 16.54 1.27 -3.50
C PHE A 77 15.66 2.53 -3.56
N ILE A 78 15.82 3.47 -2.63
CA ILE A 78 15.13 4.77 -2.70
C ILE A 78 15.51 5.50 -3.98
N LYS A 79 16.80 5.54 -4.32
CA LYS A 79 17.27 6.18 -5.57
C LYS A 79 16.61 5.55 -6.80
N GLN A 80 16.52 4.22 -6.88
CA GLN A 80 15.83 3.52 -7.96
C GLN A 80 14.35 3.89 -8.05
N LEU A 81 13.65 4.04 -6.92
CA LEU A 81 12.25 4.48 -6.88
C LEU A 81 12.07 5.91 -7.40
N LEU A 82 12.98 6.82 -7.05
CA LEU A 82 12.96 8.20 -7.55
C LEU A 82 13.18 8.23 -9.08
N GLU A 83 14.16 7.48 -9.57
CA GLU A 83 14.41 7.35 -11.00
C GLU A 83 13.23 6.73 -11.76
N TYR A 84 12.60 5.71 -11.17
CA TYR A 84 11.42 5.06 -11.72
C TYR A 84 10.25 6.03 -11.88
N GLN A 85 9.94 6.81 -10.83
CA GLN A 85 8.89 7.81 -10.89
C GLN A 85 9.16 8.84 -12.00
N GLU A 86 10.40 9.32 -12.10
CA GLU A 86 10.77 10.32 -13.10
C GLU A 86 10.72 9.76 -14.54
N LYS A 87 11.18 8.53 -14.75
CA LYS A 87 11.09 7.82 -16.04
C LYS A 87 9.62 7.67 -16.48
N ILE A 88 8.73 7.29 -15.57
CA ILE A 88 7.30 7.19 -15.84
C ILE A 88 6.72 8.55 -16.21
N ARG A 89 7.00 9.58 -15.43
CA ARG A 89 6.45 10.92 -15.69
C ARG A 89 6.89 11.45 -17.05
N LYS A 90 8.18 11.33 -17.38
CA LYS A 90 8.70 11.70 -18.72
C LYS A 90 8.02 10.92 -19.85
N ARG A 91 7.75 9.63 -19.65
CA ARG A 91 7.08 8.77 -20.65
C ARG A 91 5.65 9.23 -20.95
N PHE A 92 4.88 9.60 -19.93
CA PHE A 92 3.49 10.05 -20.11
C PHE A 92 3.39 11.54 -20.50
N GLY A 93 4.39 12.34 -20.16
CA GLY A 93 4.48 13.73 -20.55
C GLY A 93 3.62 14.69 -19.71
N PRO A 94 3.81 16.01 -19.92
CA PRO A 94 3.13 17.04 -19.17
C PRO A 94 1.61 17.06 -19.43
N GLY A 95 0.84 17.39 -18.39
CA GLY A 95 -0.63 17.49 -18.47
C GLY A 95 -1.38 16.17 -18.23
N THR A 96 -0.68 15.05 -18.08
CA THR A 96 -1.29 13.77 -17.67
C THR A 96 -1.55 13.72 -16.16
N VAL A 97 -2.50 12.90 -15.72
CA VAL A 97 -2.77 12.65 -14.29
C VAL A 97 -1.50 12.22 -13.57
N ILE A 98 -0.68 11.37 -14.22
CA ILE A 98 0.58 10.87 -13.68
C ILE A 98 1.61 11.99 -13.50
N TRP A 99 1.63 12.99 -14.38
CA TRP A 99 2.52 14.14 -14.26
C TRP A 99 2.15 15.04 -13.09
N LEU A 100 0.85 15.22 -12.84
CA LEU A 100 0.27 16.07 -11.81
C LEU A 100 0.36 15.48 -10.40
N ARG A 101 0.58 14.16 -10.28
CA ARG A 101 0.72 13.50 -8.98
C ARG A 101 1.88 14.08 -8.15
N PRO A 102 1.77 14.07 -6.81
CA PRO A 102 2.86 14.45 -5.92
C PRO A 102 4.14 13.64 -6.20
N GLN A 103 5.28 14.34 -6.21
CA GLN A 103 6.58 13.72 -6.42
C GLN A 103 7.16 13.24 -5.10
N LEU A 104 7.74 12.05 -5.09
CA LEU A 104 8.40 11.50 -3.90
C LEU A 104 9.58 12.40 -3.49
N ILE A 105 10.32 12.95 -4.46
CA ILE A 105 11.43 13.90 -4.26
C ILE A 105 11.02 15.11 -3.39
N ASN A 106 9.78 15.57 -3.54
CA ASN A 106 9.28 16.78 -2.87
C ASN A 106 8.54 16.47 -1.56
N SER A 107 8.22 15.21 -1.30
CA SER A 107 7.37 14.79 -0.18
C SER A 107 8.21 14.33 1.00
N LYS A 108 8.56 15.26 1.89
CA LYS A 108 9.38 14.96 3.10
C LYS A 108 8.76 13.86 3.96
N TYR A 109 7.47 13.95 4.23
CA TYR A 109 6.75 12.97 5.06
C TYR A 109 6.82 11.55 4.48
N GLN A 110 6.65 11.41 3.16
CA GLN A 110 6.70 10.09 2.52
C GLN A 110 8.12 9.55 2.44
N LEU A 111 9.10 10.40 2.17
CA LEU A 111 10.52 10.01 2.25
C LEU A 111 10.90 9.53 3.65
N ASP A 112 10.46 10.22 4.71
CA ASP A 112 10.72 9.81 6.08
C ASP A 112 10.05 8.48 6.43
N THR A 113 8.81 8.29 6.00
CA THR A 113 8.06 7.05 6.24
C THR A 113 8.69 5.88 5.50
N LEU A 114 9.00 6.07 4.21
CA LEU A 114 9.69 5.09 3.37
C LEU A 114 11.05 4.71 3.98
N THR A 115 11.85 5.71 4.35
CA THR A 115 13.18 5.48 4.92
C THR A 115 13.10 4.72 6.23
N LYS A 116 12.21 5.13 7.15
CA LYS A 116 12.03 4.42 8.43
C LYS A 116 11.62 2.96 8.23
N GLY A 117 10.73 2.68 7.27
CA GLY A 117 10.29 1.31 6.97
C GLY A 117 11.40 0.46 6.37
N LEU A 118 12.09 0.98 5.35
CA LEU A 118 13.18 0.27 4.67
C LEU A 118 14.39 0.04 5.59
N THR A 119 14.78 1.03 6.39
CA THR A 119 15.85 0.88 7.37
C THR A 119 15.55 -0.21 8.39
N LYS A 120 14.28 -0.36 8.82
CA LYS A 120 13.90 -1.48 9.71
C LYS A 120 14.06 -2.83 9.03
N ALA A 121 13.63 -2.93 7.77
CA ALA A 121 13.81 -4.15 6.99
C ALA A 121 15.30 -4.49 6.78
N GLU A 122 16.14 -3.50 6.44
CA GLU A 122 17.59 -3.70 6.27
C GLU A 122 18.27 -4.09 7.60
N ASN A 123 17.85 -3.53 8.73
CA ASN A 123 18.35 -3.95 10.04
C ASN A 123 17.98 -5.41 10.36
N ALA A 124 16.76 -5.83 10.03
CA ALA A 124 16.33 -7.22 10.16
C ALA A 124 17.14 -8.16 9.25
N HIS A 125 17.37 -7.75 8.00
CA HIS A 125 18.21 -8.45 7.05
C HIS A 125 19.63 -8.66 7.58
N ASN A 126 20.26 -7.60 8.05
CA ASN A 126 21.61 -7.63 8.62
C ASN A 126 21.71 -8.49 9.89
N SER A 127 20.59 -8.65 10.60
CA SER A 127 20.48 -9.54 11.77
C SER A 127 20.18 -11.00 11.39
N GLY A 128 19.97 -11.31 10.11
CA GLY A 128 19.58 -12.63 9.62
C GLY A 128 18.11 -13.01 9.87
N ASP A 129 17.27 -12.06 10.31
CA ASP A 129 15.84 -12.28 10.55
C ASP A 129 15.02 -11.92 9.31
N PHE A 130 15.08 -12.80 8.31
CA PHE A 130 14.36 -12.64 7.04
C PHE A 130 12.83 -12.64 7.21
N ALA A 131 12.31 -13.25 8.28
CA ALA A 131 10.87 -13.28 8.54
C ALA A 131 10.37 -11.88 8.90
N THR A 132 11.11 -11.16 9.74
CA THR A 132 10.77 -9.78 10.11
C THR A 132 11.06 -8.80 8.98
N GLU A 133 12.13 -9.01 8.20
CA GLU A 133 12.38 -8.23 6.98
C GLU A 133 11.19 -8.26 6.03
N CYS A 134 10.68 -9.46 5.69
CA CYS A 134 9.48 -9.64 4.89
C CYS A 134 8.26 -8.91 5.48
N ASP A 135 8.01 -9.11 6.78
CA ASP A 135 6.83 -8.55 7.43
C ASP A 135 6.89 -7.00 7.45
N GLU A 136 8.06 -6.40 7.68
CA GLU A 136 8.24 -4.94 7.63
C GLU A 136 8.13 -4.39 6.20
N MET A 137 8.73 -5.07 5.21
CA MET A 137 8.59 -4.72 3.79
C MET A 137 7.13 -4.78 3.34
N LEU A 138 6.42 -5.86 3.67
CA LEU A 138 5.01 -6.04 3.31
C LEU A 138 4.09 -5.04 4.01
N ARG A 139 4.37 -4.67 5.27
CA ARG A 139 3.64 -3.61 5.97
C ARG A 139 3.79 -2.27 5.27
N LEU A 140 5.02 -1.90 4.92
CA LEU A 140 5.30 -0.66 4.21
C LEU A 140 4.61 -0.66 2.84
N ALA A 141 4.72 -1.77 2.11
CA ALA A 141 4.08 -1.93 0.81
C ALA A 141 2.55 -1.82 0.90
N ALA A 142 1.93 -2.50 1.87
CA ALA A 142 0.49 -2.47 2.10
C ALA A 142 -0.01 -1.07 2.48
N GLN A 143 0.73 -0.33 3.31
CA GLN A 143 0.38 1.03 3.71
C GLN A 143 0.22 1.96 2.49
N TYR A 144 1.11 1.83 1.50
CA TYR A 144 1.02 2.60 0.26
C TYR A 144 0.01 2.02 -0.73
N ALA A 145 -0.08 0.70 -0.85
CA ALA A 145 -0.95 0.01 -1.81
C ALA A 145 -2.44 0.19 -1.51
N PHE A 146 -2.82 0.21 -0.23
CA PHE A 146 -4.21 0.40 0.24
C PHE A 146 -4.45 1.78 0.84
N GLY A 147 -3.47 2.69 0.72
CA GLY A 147 -3.56 4.08 1.14
C GLY A 147 -4.10 5.00 0.04
N PRO A 148 -3.74 6.30 0.08
CA PRO A 148 -4.11 7.27 -0.95
C PRO A 148 -3.61 6.88 -2.35
N ASP A 149 -4.44 7.13 -3.36
CA ASP A 149 -4.23 6.75 -4.76
C ASP A 149 -2.98 7.37 -5.42
N ASP A 150 -2.58 8.54 -4.95
CA ASP A 150 -1.32 9.21 -5.33
C ASP A 150 -0.09 8.31 -5.17
N TRP A 151 -0.11 7.39 -4.19
CA TRP A 151 1.03 6.56 -3.81
C TRP A 151 0.86 5.08 -4.14
N TRP A 152 -0.23 4.67 -4.79
CA TRP A 152 -0.45 3.28 -5.19
C TRP A 152 0.68 2.71 -6.04
N TRP A 153 1.28 3.51 -6.91
CA TRP A 153 2.43 3.10 -7.73
C TRP A 153 3.63 2.68 -6.86
N LEU A 154 3.85 3.36 -5.73
CA LEU A 154 4.94 3.07 -4.80
C LEU A 154 4.63 1.76 -4.06
N GLY A 155 3.38 1.60 -3.59
CA GLY A 155 2.92 0.35 -3.01
C GLY A 155 3.07 -0.83 -3.96
N GLU A 156 2.71 -0.66 -5.23
CA GLU A 156 2.88 -1.67 -6.27
C GLU A 156 4.35 -2.08 -6.46
N GLN A 157 5.27 -1.13 -6.57
CA GLN A 157 6.71 -1.44 -6.71
C GLN A 157 7.25 -2.18 -5.48
N LEU A 158 6.85 -1.75 -4.29
CA LEU A 158 7.24 -2.43 -3.05
C LEU A 158 6.68 -3.85 -2.97
N LEU A 159 5.44 -4.07 -3.40
CA LEU A 159 4.84 -5.40 -3.44
C LEU A 159 5.54 -6.32 -4.44
N TYR A 160 5.89 -5.82 -5.63
CA TYR A 160 6.69 -6.59 -6.58
C TYR A 160 8.06 -6.97 -6.02
N GLN A 161 8.69 -6.06 -5.28
CA GLN A 161 9.95 -6.35 -4.61
C GLN A 161 9.79 -7.44 -3.55
N CYS A 162 8.73 -7.39 -2.73
CA CYS A 162 8.46 -8.44 -1.73
C CYS A 162 8.28 -9.83 -2.38
N VAL A 163 7.70 -9.88 -3.58
CA VAL A 163 7.47 -11.11 -4.32
C VAL A 163 8.73 -11.62 -5.03
N SER A 164 9.65 -10.72 -5.41
CA SER A 164 10.90 -11.08 -6.08
C SER A 164 12.00 -11.50 -5.12
N MET A 165 11.88 -11.16 -3.83
CA MET A 165 12.83 -11.55 -2.78
C MET A 165 12.83 -13.07 -2.59
N HIS A 166 14.02 -13.68 -2.71
CA HIS A 166 14.23 -15.10 -2.46
C HIS A 166 15.06 -15.24 -1.18
N TYR A 167 14.45 -15.78 -0.13
CA TYR A 167 15.11 -15.94 1.16
C TYR A 167 15.71 -17.34 1.32
N PRO A 168 16.90 -17.46 1.94
CA PRO A 168 17.52 -18.75 2.18
C PRO A 168 16.76 -19.50 3.29
N GLY A 169 15.87 -20.43 2.91
CA GLY A 169 15.12 -21.24 3.87
C GLY A 169 13.68 -21.52 3.43
N ASN A 170 12.84 -21.96 4.37
CA ASN A 170 11.43 -22.27 4.12
C ASN A 170 10.53 -21.14 4.61
N PHE A 171 10.37 -20.09 3.79
CA PHE A 171 9.57 -18.89 4.10
C PHE A 171 8.20 -18.90 3.41
N LYS A 172 7.63 -20.09 3.20
CA LYS A 172 6.34 -20.29 2.52
C LYS A 172 5.19 -19.45 3.09
N ARG A 173 5.22 -19.15 4.39
CA ARG A 173 4.21 -18.29 5.02
C ARG A 173 4.31 -16.87 4.46
N GLN A 174 5.50 -16.30 4.46
CA GLN A 174 5.77 -14.94 3.97
C GLN A 174 5.49 -14.86 2.47
N GLU A 175 5.92 -15.86 1.69
CA GLU A 175 5.62 -15.96 0.25
C GLU A 175 4.10 -15.99 -0.02
N ALA A 176 3.34 -16.82 0.71
CA ALA A 176 1.88 -16.89 0.55
C ALA A 176 1.20 -15.58 0.92
N ILE A 177 1.66 -14.91 1.98
CA ILE A 177 1.16 -13.61 2.38
C ILE A 177 1.51 -12.55 1.32
N ALA A 178 2.72 -12.55 0.77
CA ALA A 178 3.14 -11.62 -0.28
C ALA A 178 2.29 -11.77 -1.54
N TYR A 179 2.09 -13.02 -2.01
CA TYR A 179 1.21 -13.29 -3.15
C TYR A 179 -0.24 -12.90 -2.89
N TYR A 180 -0.75 -13.11 -1.68
CA TYR A 180 -2.10 -12.67 -1.35
C TYR A 180 -2.23 -11.14 -1.40
N ILE A 181 -1.30 -10.41 -0.78
CA ILE A 181 -1.38 -8.95 -0.70
C ILE A 181 -1.23 -8.32 -2.08
N ILE A 182 -0.28 -8.79 -2.91
CA ILE A 182 -0.16 -8.30 -4.29
C ILE A 182 -1.37 -8.69 -5.13
N GLY A 183 -1.89 -9.92 -4.98
CA GLY A 183 -3.06 -10.39 -5.69
C GLY A 183 -4.29 -9.53 -5.37
N LYS A 184 -4.52 -9.26 -4.09
CA LYS A 184 -5.56 -8.36 -3.60
C LYS A 184 -5.42 -6.96 -4.18
N TYR A 185 -4.23 -6.36 -4.08
CA TYR A 185 -3.98 -5.02 -4.63
C TYR A 185 -4.27 -4.97 -6.14
N LEU A 186 -3.81 -5.95 -6.93
CA LEU A 186 -3.99 -5.96 -8.38
C LEU A 186 -5.46 -6.11 -8.80
N VAL A 187 -6.26 -6.84 -8.03
CA VAL A 187 -7.72 -6.98 -8.27
C VAL A 187 -8.47 -5.72 -7.84
N GLU A 188 -8.22 -5.19 -6.64
CA GLU A 188 -9.00 -4.09 -6.06
C GLU A 188 -8.58 -2.71 -6.59
N ASN A 189 -7.28 -2.42 -6.61
CA ASN A 189 -6.74 -1.06 -6.85
C ASN A 189 -5.98 -0.97 -8.18
N GLY A 190 -5.17 -1.98 -8.50
CA GLY A 190 -4.28 -2.01 -9.66
C GLY A 190 -4.98 -2.23 -11.00
N LYS A 191 -6.26 -2.64 -10.99
CA LYS A 191 -7.08 -2.92 -12.19
C LYS A 191 -6.44 -3.91 -13.17
N LYS A 192 -5.61 -4.83 -12.65
CA LYS A 192 -4.90 -5.88 -13.40
C LYS A 192 -5.43 -7.25 -12.95
N VAL A 193 -6.70 -7.49 -13.22
CA VAL A 193 -7.46 -8.63 -12.66
C VAL A 193 -6.82 -9.98 -12.98
N GLU A 194 -6.33 -10.20 -14.22
CA GLU A 194 -5.69 -11.47 -14.61
C GLU A 194 -4.41 -11.75 -13.81
N SER A 195 -3.52 -10.77 -13.68
CA SER A 195 -2.32 -10.88 -12.86
C SER A 195 -2.67 -11.06 -11.38
N GLY A 196 -3.71 -10.37 -10.91
CA GLY A 196 -4.22 -10.53 -9.55
C GLY A 196 -4.71 -11.96 -9.29
N LYS A 197 -5.52 -12.52 -10.18
CA LYS A 197 -5.99 -13.92 -10.10
C LYS A 197 -4.82 -14.90 -10.03
N TYR A 198 -3.79 -14.71 -10.86
CA TYR A 198 -2.59 -15.56 -10.84
C TYR A 198 -1.94 -15.61 -9.45
N TYR A 199 -1.65 -14.45 -8.84
CA TYR A 199 -1.06 -14.43 -7.51
C TYR A 199 -1.99 -14.96 -6.41
N LEU A 200 -3.29 -14.70 -6.51
CA LEU A 200 -4.27 -15.24 -5.56
C LEU A 200 -4.35 -16.77 -5.62
N GLU A 201 -4.23 -17.39 -6.79
CA GLU A 201 -4.17 -18.86 -6.91
C GLU A 201 -2.88 -19.41 -6.26
N LEU A 202 -1.72 -18.78 -6.46
CA LEU A 202 -0.48 -19.17 -5.78
C LEU A 202 -0.62 -19.07 -4.25
N ALA A 203 -1.18 -17.96 -3.76
CA ALA A 203 -1.41 -17.76 -2.34
C ALA A 203 -2.38 -18.80 -1.77
N ARG A 204 -3.46 -19.10 -2.50
CA ARG A 204 -4.44 -20.12 -2.14
C ARG A 204 -3.78 -21.49 -2.02
N ASP A 205 -3.05 -21.93 -3.04
CA ASP A 205 -2.46 -23.28 -3.07
C ASP A 205 -1.44 -23.49 -1.94
N MET A 206 -0.65 -22.47 -1.60
CA MET A 206 0.30 -22.56 -0.50
C MET A 206 -0.33 -22.51 0.90
N SER A 207 -1.51 -21.91 1.03
CA SER A 207 -2.18 -21.69 2.32
C SER A 207 -3.21 -22.78 2.66
N ILE A 208 -3.35 -23.83 1.85
CA ILE A 208 -4.27 -24.95 2.12
C ILE A 208 -3.97 -25.58 3.49
N GLY A 209 -5.00 -25.61 4.35
CA GLY A 209 -4.91 -26.17 5.70
C GLY A 209 -4.03 -25.37 6.67
N LYS A 210 -3.65 -24.14 6.31
CA LYS A 210 -2.84 -23.25 7.15
C LYS A 210 -3.72 -22.18 7.82
N SER A 211 -3.35 -21.81 9.04
CA SER A 211 -4.00 -20.75 9.81
C SER A 211 -3.39 -19.36 9.58
N TRP A 212 -2.61 -19.20 8.51
CA TRP A 212 -1.95 -17.93 8.18
C TRP A 212 -2.99 -16.86 7.86
N ASN A 213 -2.77 -15.64 8.34
CA ASN A 213 -3.61 -14.47 8.06
C ASN A 213 -2.77 -13.20 7.96
N CYS A 214 -3.38 -12.14 7.44
CA CYS A 214 -2.73 -10.85 7.17
C CYS A 214 -3.14 -9.75 8.16
N ARG A 215 -3.78 -10.09 9.28
CA ARG A 215 -4.35 -9.11 10.24
C ARG A 215 -3.32 -8.10 10.73
N LYS A 216 -2.09 -8.55 11.02
CA LYS A 216 -1.00 -7.68 11.52
C LYS A 216 -0.37 -6.79 10.44
N ILE A 217 -0.55 -7.12 9.16
CA ILE A 217 0.07 -6.40 8.04
C ILE A 217 -0.91 -5.38 7.47
N LEU A 218 -2.18 -5.78 7.33
CA LEU A 218 -3.24 -4.93 6.78
C LEU A 218 -4.00 -4.12 7.85
N ASP A 219 -3.69 -4.31 9.12
CA ASP A 219 -4.38 -3.71 10.28
C ASP A 219 -5.92 -3.81 10.21
N ALA A 220 -6.40 -4.92 9.65
CA ALA A 220 -7.81 -5.16 9.41
C ALA A 220 -8.19 -6.57 9.89
N LYS A 221 -9.47 -6.76 10.22
CA LYS A 221 -9.99 -8.11 10.47
C LYS A 221 -9.88 -8.91 9.16
N GLN A 222 -9.26 -10.07 9.25
CA GLN A 222 -8.99 -10.95 8.12
C GLN A 222 -9.19 -12.39 8.57
N ASP A 223 -9.81 -13.19 7.71
CA ASP A 223 -9.82 -14.64 7.85
C ASP A 223 -8.45 -15.21 7.43
N THR A 224 -8.39 -16.52 7.18
CA THR A 224 -7.15 -17.13 6.69
C THR A 224 -6.84 -16.65 5.27
N VAL A 225 -5.55 -16.59 4.91
CA VAL A 225 -5.09 -16.28 3.54
C VAL A 225 -5.81 -17.15 2.52
N PHE A 226 -6.05 -18.43 2.84
CA PHE A 226 -6.80 -19.34 1.99
C PHE A 226 -8.22 -18.85 1.71
N MET A 227 -8.98 -18.53 2.76
CA MET A 227 -10.37 -18.08 2.64
C MET A 227 -10.47 -16.73 1.92
N GLU A 228 -9.60 -15.79 2.29
CA GLU A 228 -9.54 -14.45 1.69
C GLU A 228 -9.18 -14.52 0.20
N SER A 229 -8.18 -15.33 -0.17
CA SER A 229 -7.82 -15.56 -1.59
C SER A 229 -8.99 -16.16 -2.37
N CYS A 230 -9.69 -17.16 -1.80
CA CYS A 230 -10.85 -17.77 -2.45
C CYS A 230 -12.01 -16.78 -2.61
N SER A 231 -12.24 -15.91 -1.64
CA SER A 231 -13.27 -14.86 -1.71
C SER A 231 -13.00 -13.88 -2.85
N LEU A 232 -11.77 -13.36 -2.94
CA LEU A 232 -11.37 -12.44 -4.01
C LEU A 232 -11.36 -13.10 -5.39
N LEU A 233 -10.90 -14.35 -5.48
CA LEU A 233 -10.97 -15.12 -6.73
C LEU A 233 -12.41 -15.30 -7.20
N TYR A 234 -13.33 -15.65 -6.29
CA TYR A 234 -14.75 -15.74 -6.63
C TYR A 234 -15.29 -14.41 -7.17
N GLN A 235 -14.98 -13.28 -6.52
CA GLN A 235 -15.43 -11.96 -6.97
C GLN A 235 -14.90 -11.62 -8.37
N ALA A 236 -13.63 -11.90 -8.65
CA ALA A 236 -13.05 -11.67 -9.97
C ALA A 236 -13.70 -12.57 -11.04
N LEU A 237 -13.90 -13.86 -10.73
CA LEU A 237 -14.46 -14.83 -11.66
C LEU A 237 -15.95 -14.59 -11.94
N ILE A 238 -16.75 -14.18 -10.95
CA ILE A 238 -18.17 -13.91 -11.17
C ILE A 238 -18.39 -12.70 -12.07
N GLU A 239 -17.53 -11.68 -11.94
CA GLU A 239 -17.57 -10.50 -12.81
C GLU A 239 -17.13 -10.86 -14.24
N GLU A 240 -16.10 -11.68 -14.40
CA GLU A 240 -15.73 -12.24 -15.70
C GLU A 240 -16.89 -13.04 -16.32
N ALA A 241 -17.52 -13.92 -15.56
CA ALA A 241 -18.66 -14.71 -16.04
C ALA A 241 -19.82 -13.83 -16.50
N ARG A 242 -20.16 -12.77 -15.75
CA ARG A 242 -21.21 -11.80 -16.11
C ARG A 242 -20.93 -11.09 -17.43
N ASN A 243 -19.68 -10.67 -17.65
CA ASN A 243 -19.27 -10.03 -18.90
C ASN A 243 -19.33 -11.00 -20.08
N LEU A 244 -19.08 -12.29 -19.84
CA LEU A 244 -19.11 -13.33 -20.87
C LEU A 244 -20.52 -13.81 -21.24
N ILE A 245 -21.56 -13.57 -20.42
CA ILE A 245 -22.93 -14.07 -20.68
C ILE A 245 -23.42 -13.70 -22.09
N SER A 246 -23.05 -12.53 -22.62
CA SER A 246 -23.50 -12.06 -23.93
C SER A 246 -22.58 -12.44 -25.08
N THR A 247 -21.29 -12.60 -24.83
CA THR A 247 -20.27 -12.84 -25.87
C THR A 247 -19.98 -14.33 -26.04
N ASP A 248 -19.81 -15.05 -24.93
CA ASP A 248 -19.50 -16.48 -24.89
C ASP A 248 -20.19 -17.15 -23.68
N PRO A 249 -21.45 -17.57 -23.83
CA PRO A 249 -22.19 -18.17 -22.74
C PRO A 249 -21.65 -19.55 -22.32
N LEU A 250 -20.91 -20.26 -23.18
CA LEU A 250 -20.30 -21.55 -22.82
C LEU A 250 -19.12 -21.32 -21.86
N LYS A 251 -18.21 -20.41 -22.21
CA LYS A 251 -17.11 -20.02 -21.32
C LYS A 251 -17.62 -19.41 -20.02
N ALA A 252 -18.71 -18.63 -20.07
CA ALA A 252 -19.34 -18.09 -18.87
C ALA A 252 -19.82 -19.19 -17.90
N ILE A 253 -20.32 -20.33 -18.41
CA ILE A 253 -20.71 -21.48 -17.58
C ILE A 253 -19.48 -22.09 -16.89
N GLU A 254 -18.39 -22.29 -17.62
CA GLU A 254 -17.14 -22.84 -17.08
C GLU A 254 -16.59 -21.96 -15.96
N VAL A 255 -16.47 -20.66 -16.23
CA VAL A 255 -16.01 -19.67 -15.24
C VAL A 255 -16.93 -19.64 -14.02
N SER A 256 -18.25 -19.70 -14.22
CA SER A 256 -19.22 -19.74 -13.11
C SER A 256 -19.06 -20.98 -12.22
N LEU A 257 -18.71 -22.13 -12.80
CA LEU A 257 -18.45 -23.34 -12.02
C LEU A 257 -17.19 -23.22 -11.17
N VAL A 258 -16.13 -22.59 -11.70
CA VAL A 258 -14.92 -22.28 -10.94
C VAL A 258 -15.23 -21.26 -9.83
N ALA A 259 -15.97 -20.19 -10.15
CA ALA A 259 -16.40 -19.17 -9.18
C ALA A 259 -17.18 -19.80 -8.01
N ARG A 260 -18.10 -20.73 -8.29
CA ARG A 260 -18.84 -21.49 -7.27
C ARG A 260 -17.91 -22.29 -6.37
N LYS A 261 -16.90 -22.95 -6.94
CA LYS A 261 -15.91 -23.73 -6.17
C LYS A 261 -15.14 -22.81 -5.23
N ARG A 262 -14.67 -21.66 -5.71
CA ARG A 262 -13.96 -20.65 -4.91
C ARG A 262 -14.86 -20.07 -3.79
N ALA A 263 -16.12 -19.78 -4.09
CA ALA A 263 -17.09 -19.34 -3.09
C ALA A 263 -17.29 -20.39 -1.98
N ALA A 264 -17.43 -21.67 -2.35
CA ALA A 264 -17.55 -22.77 -1.38
C ALA A 264 -16.29 -22.92 -0.50
N GLU A 265 -15.09 -22.83 -1.11
CA GLU A 265 -13.80 -22.87 -0.39
C GLU A 265 -13.66 -21.70 0.60
N ALA A 266 -14.21 -20.53 0.28
CA ALA A 266 -14.29 -19.37 1.18
C ALA A 266 -15.45 -19.43 2.20
N CYS A 267 -16.23 -20.53 2.24
CA CYS A 267 -17.47 -20.64 3.02
C CYS A 267 -18.50 -19.54 2.71
N ASN A 268 -18.44 -18.93 1.52
CA ASN A 268 -19.37 -17.91 1.04
C ASN A 268 -20.56 -18.57 0.31
N HIS A 269 -21.59 -18.92 1.07
CA HIS A 269 -22.79 -19.57 0.55
C HIS A 269 -23.61 -18.68 -0.39
N ASP A 270 -23.58 -17.37 -0.18
CA ASP A 270 -24.29 -16.42 -1.03
C ASP A 270 -23.64 -16.36 -2.41
N GLY A 271 -22.30 -16.39 -2.45
CA GLY A 271 -21.55 -16.51 -3.69
C GLY A 271 -21.75 -17.84 -4.41
N GLU A 272 -21.93 -18.94 -3.69
CA GLU A 272 -22.31 -20.23 -4.31
C GLU A 272 -23.67 -20.14 -5.04
N PHE A 273 -24.66 -19.46 -4.44
CA PHE A 273 -25.97 -19.26 -5.06
C PHE A 273 -25.88 -18.36 -6.28
N GLU A 274 -25.17 -17.25 -6.17
CA GLU A 274 -24.99 -16.31 -7.26
C GLU A 274 -24.33 -16.96 -8.47
N ALA A 275 -23.22 -17.69 -8.28
CA ALA A 275 -22.53 -18.37 -9.36
C ALA A 275 -23.43 -19.38 -10.09
N MET A 276 -24.30 -20.08 -9.36
CA MET A 276 -25.28 -21.00 -9.93
C MET A 276 -26.41 -20.28 -10.68
N ILE A 277 -26.85 -19.11 -10.19
CA ILE A 277 -27.84 -18.28 -10.90
C ILE A 277 -27.25 -17.77 -12.21
N VAL A 278 -25.99 -17.31 -12.22
CA VAL A 278 -25.30 -16.89 -13.44
C VAL A 278 -25.19 -18.05 -14.43
N LYS A 279 -24.79 -19.25 -13.98
CA LYS A 279 -24.81 -20.47 -14.81
C LYS A 279 -26.19 -20.73 -15.42
N GLY A 280 -27.26 -20.67 -14.63
CA GLY A 280 -28.63 -20.86 -15.12
C GLY A 280 -29.02 -19.83 -16.18
N LYS A 281 -28.64 -18.56 -16.01
CA LYS A 281 -28.87 -17.51 -17.03
C LYS A 281 -28.13 -17.80 -18.35
N CYS A 282 -26.92 -18.34 -18.28
CA CYS A 282 -26.18 -18.76 -19.48
C CYS A 282 -26.84 -19.95 -20.18
N GLU A 283 -27.32 -20.94 -19.41
CA GLU A 283 -28.06 -22.10 -19.94
C GLU A 283 -29.34 -21.66 -20.68
N LEU A 284 -30.07 -20.67 -20.15
CA LEU A 284 -31.23 -20.07 -20.83
C LEU A 284 -30.85 -19.41 -22.15
N LYS A 285 -29.76 -18.65 -22.20
CA LYS A 285 -29.28 -18.06 -23.46
C LYS A 285 -28.90 -19.10 -24.51
N LEU A 286 -28.39 -20.25 -24.07
CA LEU A 286 -28.09 -21.39 -24.94
C LEU A 286 -29.32 -22.23 -25.30
N LYS A 287 -30.54 -21.78 -24.94
CA LYS A 287 -31.81 -22.49 -25.15
C LYS A 287 -31.87 -23.86 -24.47
N LYS A 288 -31.10 -24.05 -23.39
CA LYS A 288 -31.10 -25.26 -22.57
C LYS A 288 -32.00 -25.09 -21.37
N SER A 289 -33.30 -24.87 -21.61
CA SER A 289 -34.28 -24.50 -20.57
C SER A 289 -34.44 -25.58 -19.49
N THR A 290 -34.39 -26.86 -19.86
CA THR A 290 -34.46 -27.98 -18.91
C THR A 290 -33.29 -28.00 -17.93
N GLU A 291 -32.07 -27.80 -18.43
CA GLU A 291 -30.85 -27.70 -17.61
C GLU A 291 -30.90 -26.47 -16.70
N ALA A 292 -31.30 -25.32 -17.24
CA ALA A 292 -31.45 -24.07 -16.49
C ALA A 292 -32.44 -24.21 -15.34
N ILE A 293 -33.62 -24.77 -15.57
CA ILE A 293 -34.63 -25.02 -14.54
C ILE A 293 -34.06 -25.94 -13.46
N ALA A 294 -33.38 -27.02 -13.83
CA ALA A 294 -32.76 -27.93 -12.87
C ALA A 294 -31.68 -27.24 -12.03
N THR A 295 -30.83 -26.41 -12.65
CA THR A 295 -29.79 -25.61 -11.97
C THR A 295 -30.43 -24.63 -10.98
N ILE A 296 -31.43 -23.86 -11.41
CA ILE A 296 -32.09 -22.81 -10.60
C ILE A 296 -32.92 -23.43 -9.47
N MET A 297 -33.63 -24.54 -9.71
CA MET A 297 -34.37 -25.26 -8.67
C MET A 297 -33.46 -25.77 -7.54
N LYS A 298 -32.24 -26.21 -7.86
CA LYS A 298 -31.24 -26.58 -6.85
C LYS A 298 -30.86 -25.38 -5.98
N VAL A 299 -30.69 -24.19 -6.57
CA VAL A 299 -30.44 -22.95 -5.82
C VAL A 299 -31.63 -22.62 -4.92
N LEU A 300 -32.84 -22.61 -5.46
CA LEU A 300 -34.06 -22.29 -4.72
C LEU A 300 -34.23 -23.18 -3.49
N ASN A 301 -34.10 -24.50 -3.67
CA ASN A 301 -34.22 -25.48 -2.57
C ASN A 301 -33.18 -25.25 -1.47
N ARG A 302 -31.95 -24.89 -1.84
CA ARG A 302 -30.89 -24.58 -0.87
C ARG A 302 -31.10 -23.21 -0.19
N ALA A 303 -31.54 -22.21 -0.93
CA ALA A 303 -31.82 -20.86 -0.42
C ALA A 303 -32.96 -20.87 0.60
N VAL A 304 -34.01 -21.65 0.36
CA VAL A 304 -35.11 -21.87 1.34
C VAL A 304 -34.59 -22.45 2.64
N ARG A 305 -33.76 -23.50 2.57
CA ARG A 305 -33.17 -24.15 3.76
C ARG A 305 -32.29 -23.20 4.57
N LYS A 306 -31.53 -22.33 3.89
CA LYS A 306 -30.65 -21.34 4.52
C LYS A 306 -31.35 -20.02 4.87
N LYS A 307 -32.65 -19.88 4.58
CA LYS A 307 -33.42 -18.65 4.76
C LYS A 307 -32.77 -17.42 4.08
N ASN A 308 -32.07 -17.62 2.97
CA ASN A 308 -31.49 -16.52 2.20
C ASN A 308 -32.56 -15.90 1.29
N ILE A 309 -33.07 -14.73 1.67
CA ILE A 309 -34.15 -14.02 0.98
C ILE A 309 -33.70 -13.52 -0.40
N LYS A 310 -32.48 -12.97 -0.51
CA LYS A 310 -31.95 -12.42 -1.76
C LYS A 310 -31.84 -13.50 -2.84
N ALA A 311 -31.17 -14.61 -2.51
CA ALA A 311 -31.01 -15.73 -3.42
C ALA A 311 -32.36 -16.37 -3.79
N LEU A 312 -33.32 -16.39 -2.87
CA LEU A 312 -34.67 -16.90 -3.13
C LEU A 312 -35.43 -16.02 -4.14
N CYS A 313 -35.38 -14.70 -4.00
CA CYS A 313 -36.00 -13.78 -4.95
C CYS A 313 -35.36 -13.90 -6.34
N GLU A 314 -34.03 -13.87 -6.42
CA GLU A 314 -33.30 -13.98 -7.69
C GLU A 314 -33.50 -15.32 -8.39
N ALA A 315 -33.55 -16.43 -7.63
CA ALA A 315 -33.88 -17.74 -8.16
C ALA A 315 -35.31 -17.79 -8.70
N LYS A 316 -36.31 -17.24 -7.98
CA LYS A 316 -37.70 -17.19 -8.47
C LYS A 316 -37.85 -16.37 -9.74
N ILE A 317 -37.19 -15.20 -9.82
CA ILE A 317 -37.20 -14.36 -11.03
C ILE A 317 -36.58 -15.13 -12.21
N SER A 318 -35.43 -15.77 -11.99
CA SER A 318 -34.73 -16.53 -13.03
C SER A 318 -35.53 -17.75 -13.48
N LEU A 319 -36.24 -18.41 -12.56
CA LEU A 319 -37.13 -19.55 -12.86
C LEU A 319 -38.34 -19.11 -13.67
N ALA A 320 -38.97 -17.98 -13.33
CA ALA A 320 -40.08 -17.43 -14.10
C ALA A 320 -39.65 -17.12 -15.55
N LEU A 321 -38.47 -16.52 -15.73
CA LEU A 321 -37.88 -16.30 -17.06
C LEU A 321 -37.60 -17.61 -17.80
N ALA A 322 -37.16 -18.65 -17.09
CA ALA A 322 -36.89 -19.96 -17.68
C ALA A 322 -38.15 -20.66 -18.24
N TYR A 323 -39.30 -20.47 -17.59
CA TYR A 323 -40.58 -21.03 -18.04
C TYR A 323 -41.25 -20.24 -19.17
N LEU A 324 -40.81 -19.01 -19.44
CA LEU A 324 -41.34 -18.16 -20.50
C LEU A 324 -40.67 -18.39 -21.87
N GLN A 325 -39.55 -19.11 -21.92
CA GLN A 325 -38.79 -19.41 -23.15
C GLN A 325 -39.20 -20.72 -23.79
#